data_AF-K2QYU8-F1
#
_entry.id   AF-K2QYU8-F1
#
_cell.length_a   1.000
_cell.length_b   1.000
_cell.length_c   1.000
_cell.angle_alpha   90.00
_cell.angle_beta   90.00
_cell.angle_gamma   90.00
#
_symmetry.space_group_name_H-M   'P 1'
#
loop_
_entity.id
_entity.type
_entity.pdbx_description
1 polymer ?
#
loop_
_entity_poly.entity_id
_entity_poly.type
_entity_poly.pdbx_seq_one_letter_code
_entity_poly.pdbx_strand_id
1 'polypeptide(L)'
;MPFLNSGSSIYHGVQGFYWRRSDYSLISTSGDQAAEIQISWAQIEKQLAMAPAAEAFSLPSRKHVNTFALYLNLSGEPSTFRIRELHDPEHHDRILGLLCRNSPGATQDSGRLSLNTWAELFVLCETRLLYPHDSNPEGDDVQLARRIAEVFDQNLRNIASNDKWKIGRGYFEARVLDYVSRRLPVRFCLPAFPCKSPNTEKTCGPGPDRAEYLALKALDNFAHHVGDIYGPGAIVLIVSDGHVFSDLLEVKDDQVDAYGESLKQMYYRMNSSKQCNGNIQFTSLAEIFFGNQEITDLFQEQWIEGLDLTHPIESERSKKAELCRKLMMALGQNDKTVLRSLISSQDPSTLGLYRGLSRFMLDDLAQSRAFAGLSASKRKRLSTSVAAEMMVRNCAYSNLVALLFPSHVRLSIHA
;
A
#
# COMPACT_ATOMS: atom_id res chain seq x y z
N MET A 1 6.10 -11.26 -11.26
CA MET A 1 4.96 -10.68 -10.51
C MET A 1 3.83 -10.10 -11.35
N PRO A 2 4.00 -9.47 -12.55
CA PRO A 2 2.86 -8.81 -13.19
C PRO A 2 1.71 -9.78 -13.49
N PHE A 3 2.01 -11.04 -13.82
CA PHE A 3 0.97 -12.06 -14.03
C PHE A 3 0.21 -12.45 -12.76
N LEU A 4 0.83 -12.41 -11.58
CA LEU A 4 0.15 -12.76 -10.32
C LEU A 4 -0.86 -11.66 -9.94
N ASN A 5 -0.53 -10.40 -10.26
CA ASN A 5 -1.33 -9.24 -9.92
C ASN A 5 -2.32 -8.87 -11.05
N SER A 6 -3.14 -9.84 -11.44
CA SER A 6 -4.24 -9.66 -12.38
C SER A 6 -5.56 -9.86 -11.64
N GLY A 7 -6.59 -9.08 -11.95
CA GLY A 7 -7.88 -9.15 -11.26
C GLY A 7 -8.84 -8.04 -11.67
N SER A 8 -9.89 -7.87 -10.88
CA SER A 8 -10.98 -6.92 -11.12
C SER A 8 -11.36 -6.09 -9.88
N SER A 9 -10.51 -6.09 -8.85
CA SER A 9 -10.66 -5.20 -7.69
C SER A 9 -10.46 -3.73 -8.08
N ILE A 10 -10.77 -2.82 -7.16
CA ILE A 10 -10.65 -1.36 -7.39
C ILE A 10 -9.26 -0.99 -7.92
N TYR A 11 -8.20 -1.56 -7.34
CA TYR A 11 -6.83 -1.39 -7.79
C TYR A 11 -6.66 -1.63 -9.30
N HIS A 12 -7.26 -2.70 -9.83
CA HIS A 12 -7.12 -3.08 -11.24
C HIS A 12 -7.95 -2.17 -12.17
N GLY A 13 -8.96 -1.49 -11.64
CA GLY A 13 -9.71 -0.46 -12.36
C GLY A 13 -8.95 0.87 -12.46
N VAL A 14 -8.12 1.20 -11.48
CA VAL A 14 -7.34 2.45 -11.46
C VAL A 14 -6.30 2.45 -12.59
N GLN A 15 -6.41 3.43 -13.49
CA GLN A 15 -5.44 3.63 -14.56
C GLN A 15 -4.28 4.53 -14.10
N GLY A 16 -4.59 5.51 -13.26
CA GLY A 16 -3.58 6.39 -12.68
C GLY A 16 -4.17 7.68 -12.14
N PHE A 17 -3.26 8.51 -11.63
CA PHE A 17 -3.54 9.85 -11.14
C PHE A 17 -2.99 10.89 -12.12
N TYR A 18 -3.56 12.08 -12.08
CA TYR A 18 -2.99 13.24 -12.75
C TYR A 18 -3.19 14.50 -11.93
N TRP A 19 -2.31 15.47 -12.16
CA TRP A 19 -2.51 16.85 -11.73
C TRP A 19 -2.77 17.72 -12.94
N ARG A 20 -3.80 18.57 -12.87
CA ARG A 20 -4.08 19.57 -13.91
C ARG A 20 -4.35 20.95 -13.29
N ARG A 21 -4.26 21.99 -14.11
CA ARG A 21 -4.73 23.34 -13.74
C ARG A 21 -6.22 23.50 -14.04
N SER A 22 -6.80 24.58 -13.54
CA SER A 22 -8.21 24.94 -13.73
C SER A 22 -8.57 25.19 -15.20
N ASP A 23 -7.58 25.57 -16.03
CA ASP A 23 -7.71 25.72 -17.49
C ASP A 23 -7.60 24.39 -18.27
N TYR A 24 -7.60 23.26 -17.55
CA TYR A 24 -7.46 21.91 -18.07
C TYR A 24 -6.07 21.53 -18.61
N SER A 25 -5.05 22.38 -18.44
CA SER A 25 -3.66 22.01 -18.77
C SER A 25 -3.15 20.91 -17.83
N LEU A 26 -2.61 19.83 -18.41
CA LEU A 26 -1.97 18.75 -17.67
C LEU A 26 -0.64 19.24 -17.07
N ILE A 27 -0.38 18.86 -15.82
CA ILE A 27 0.86 19.18 -15.12
C ILE A 27 1.73 17.93 -15.01
N SER A 28 1.16 16.82 -14.53
CA SER A 28 1.89 15.56 -14.35
C SER A 28 0.93 14.38 -14.25
N THR A 29 1.42 13.19 -14.57
CA THR A 29 0.70 11.92 -14.40
C THR A 29 1.47 10.97 -13.48
N SER A 30 0.77 10.04 -12.84
CA SER A 30 1.36 9.02 -11.96
C SER A 30 0.54 7.73 -11.99
N GLY A 31 1.17 6.59 -11.66
CA GLY A 31 0.55 5.26 -11.71
C GLY A 31 0.92 4.45 -12.97
N ASP A 32 0.35 3.25 -13.07
CA ASP A 32 0.77 2.24 -14.04
C ASP A 32 0.51 2.66 -15.50
N GLN A 33 -0.55 3.43 -15.76
CA GLN A 33 -0.90 3.95 -17.10
C GLN A 33 -0.60 5.46 -17.24
N ALA A 34 0.33 6.01 -16.46
CA ALA A 34 0.66 7.44 -16.48
C ALA A 34 1.02 7.95 -17.89
N ALA A 35 1.76 7.15 -18.68
CA ALA A 35 2.13 7.50 -20.05
C ALA A 35 0.91 7.56 -20.99
N GLU A 36 -0.01 6.60 -20.89
CA GLU A 36 -1.23 6.57 -21.72
C GLU A 36 -2.18 7.72 -21.40
N ILE A 37 -2.29 8.09 -20.11
CA ILE A 37 -3.04 9.29 -19.68
C ILE A 37 -2.43 10.54 -20.32
N GLN A 38 -1.10 10.66 -20.32
CA GLN A 38 -0.40 11.81 -20.89
C GLN A 38 -0.59 11.90 -22.40
N ILE A 39 -0.45 10.77 -23.12
CA ILE A 39 -0.64 10.70 -24.58
C ILE A 39 -2.08 11.08 -24.97
N SER A 40 -3.06 10.63 -24.18
CA SER A 40 -4.48 10.80 -24.49
C SER A 40 -5.10 12.04 -23.84
N TRP A 41 -4.28 12.91 -23.23
CA TRP A 41 -4.78 14.06 -22.46
C TRP A 41 -5.67 14.98 -23.28
N ALA A 42 -5.33 15.25 -24.54
CA ALA A 42 -6.14 16.11 -25.41
C ALA A 42 -7.58 15.58 -25.59
N GLN A 43 -7.78 14.26 -25.59
CA GLN A 43 -9.11 13.66 -25.63
C GLN A 43 -9.83 13.79 -24.28
N ILE A 44 -9.11 13.59 -23.18
CA ILE A 44 -9.63 13.71 -21.81
C ILE A 44 -10.07 15.16 -21.55
N GLU A 45 -9.18 16.12 -21.79
CA GLU A 45 -9.41 17.56 -21.68
C GLU A 45 -10.66 18.00 -22.44
N LYS A 46 -10.77 17.65 -23.72
CA LYS A 46 -11.92 18.01 -24.54
C LYS A 46 -13.23 17.53 -23.93
N GLN A 47 -13.27 16.30 -23.42
CA GLN A 47 -14.50 15.78 -22.83
C GLN A 47 -14.76 16.34 -21.43
N LEU A 48 -13.74 16.57 -20.60
CA LEU A 48 -13.88 17.22 -19.29
C LEU A 48 -14.38 18.66 -19.40
N ALA A 49 -13.97 19.40 -20.43
CA ALA A 49 -14.43 20.75 -20.69
C ALA A 49 -15.89 20.81 -21.19
N MET A 50 -16.38 19.74 -21.82
CA MET A 50 -17.73 19.68 -22.40
C MET A 50 -18.75 18.97 -21.51
N ALA A 51 -18.31 18.03 -20.65
CA ALA A 51 -19.18 17.23 -19.81
C ALA A 51 -19.52 17.97 -18.51
N PRO A 52 -20.81 18.11 -18.14
CA PRO A 52 -21.14 18.52 -16.79
C PRO A 52 -20.68 17.44 -15.80
N ALA A 53 -20.31 17.85 -14.59
CA ALA A 53 -20.07 16.91 -13.51
C ALA A 53 -21.33 16.07 -13.27
N ALA A 54 -21.21 14.75 -13.37
CA ALA A 54 -22.31 13.83 -13.19
C ALA A 54 -22.73 13.75 -11.71
N GLU A 55 -21.76 13.84 -10.81
CA GLU A 55 -21.95 13.84 -9.37
C GLU A 55 -20.93 14.79 -8.73
N ALA A 56 -21.32 15.45 -7.63
CA ALA A 56 -20.44 16.30 -6.84
C ALA A 56 -20.59 15.95 -5.35
N PHE A 57 -19.46 15.74 -4.67
CA PHE A 57 -19.40 15.49 -3.24
C PHE A 57 -18.69 16.65 -2.56
N SER A 58 -19.31 17.23 -1.53
CA SER A 58 -18.65 18.23 -0.68
C SER A 58 -18.27 17.58 0.64
N LEU A 59 -16.99 17.70 1.00
CA LEU A 59 -16.45 17.19 2.26
C LEU A 59 -16.53 18.28 3.34
N PRO A 60 -16.62 17.92 4.64
CA PRO A 60 -16.60 18.89 5.74
C PRO A 60 -15.38 19.83 5.74
N SER A 61 -14.23 19.37 5.24
CA SER A 61 -13.02 20.16 4.98
C SER A 61 -13.15 21.22 3.88
N ARG A 62 -14.34 21.37 3.30
CA ARG A 62 -14.65 22.22 2.13
C ARG A 62 -14.01 21.75 0.83
N LYS A 63 -13.27 20.63 0.83
CA LYS A 63 -12.84 19.97 -0.40
C LYS A 63 -14.05 19.47 -1.17
N HIS A 64 -13.95 19.48 -2.50
CA HIS A 64 -15.04 19.09 -3.38
C HIS A 64 -14.53 18.06 -4.39
N VAL A 65 -15.30 17.00 -4.60
CA VAL A 65 -14.98 15.96 -5.58
C VAL A 65 -16.02 15.95 -6.68
N ASN A 66 -15.58 16.20 -7.91
CA ASN A 66 -16.42 16.12 -9.10
C ASN A 66 -16.21 14.79 -9.82
N THR A 67 -17.30 14.15 -10.26
CA THR A 67 -17.25 12.89 -11.00
C THR A 67 -17.66 13.11 -12.45
N PHE A 68 -16.90 12.55 -13.37
CA PHE A 68 -17.16 12.61 -14.81
C PHE A 68 -17.15 11.20 -15.41
N ALA A 69 -18.03 10.97 -16.38
CA ALA A 69 -18.03 9.75 -17.19
C ALA A 69 -17.52 10.09 -18.58
N LEU A 70 -16.47 9.40 -19.01
CA LEU A 70 -15.77 9.65 -20.28
C LEU A 70 -15.78 8.40 -21.15
N TYR A 71 -15.78 8.60 -22.46
CA TYR A 71 -15.59 7.52 -23.44
C TYR A 71 -14.26 7.73 -24.14
N LEU A 72 -13.25 6.96 -23.75
CA LEU A 72 -11.85 7.16 -24.15
C LEU A 72 -11.32 5.94 -24.89
N ASN A 73 -10.25 6.15 -25.65
CA ASN A 73 -9.49 5.09 -26.29
C ASN A 73 -8.01 5.15 -25.83
N LEU A 74 -7.73 4.61 -24.63
CA LEU A 74 -6.40 4.66 -24.00
C LEU A 74 -5.48 3.48 -24.38
N SER A 75 -5.98 2.47 -25.09
CA SER A 75 -5.20 1.25 -25.39
C SER A 75 -5.64 0.59 -26.70
N GLY A 76 -6.15 1.37 -27.65
CA GLY A 76 -6.69 0.87 -28.93
C GLY A 76 -8.14 0.38 -28.85
N GLU A 77 -8.68 0.15 -27.65
CA GLU A 77 -10.08 -0.23 -27.44
C GLU A 77 -10.89 0.91 -26.79
N PRO A 78 -11.97 1.37 -27.44
CA PRO A 78 -12.91 2.30 -26.84
C PRO A 78 -13.55 1.72 -25.57
N SER A 79 -13.50 2.46 -24.47
CA SER A 79 -14.06 2.02 -23.19
C SER A 79 -14.62 3.21 -22.41
N THR A 80 -15.51 2.91 -21.47
CA THR A 80 -16.01 3.93 -20.54
C THR A 80 -15.10 4.03 -19.32
N PHE A 81 -14.72 5.24 -19.00
CA PHE A 81 -13.90 5.58 -17.85
C PHE A 81 -14.68 6.52 -16.93
N ARG A 82 -14.32 6.46 -15.66
CA ARG A 82 -14.76 7.40 -14.64
C ARG A 82 -13.58 8.23 -14.19
N ILE A 83 -13.76 9.53 -14.14
CA ILE A 83 -12.83 10.46 -13.54
C ILE A 83 -13.42 10.98 -12.24
N ARG A 84 -12.59 11.08 -11.20
CA ARG A 84 -12.89 11.85 -10.00
C ARG A 84 -11.83 12.91 -9.80
N GLU A 85 -12.25 14.15 -9.65
CA GLU A 85 -11.36 15.29 -9.46
C GLU A 85 -11.57 15.91 -8.09
N LEU A 86 -10.52 15.87 -7.26
CA LEU A 86 -10.46 16.52 -5.97
C LEU A 86 -9.99 17.96 -6.15
N HIS A 87 -10.84 18.87 -5.72
CA HIS A 87 -10.59 20.28 -5.63
C HIS A 87 -10.32 20.63 -4.17
N ASP A 88 -9.12 21.14 -3.92
CA ASP A 88 -8.69 21.60 -2.60
C ASP A 88 -8.77 23.14 -2.56
N PRO A 89 -9.53 23.74 -1.63
CA PRO A 89 -9.62 25.19 -1.52
C PRO A 89 -8.28 25.86 -1.15
N GLU A 90 -7.32 25.11 -0.62
CA GLU A 90 -5.98 25.66 -0.35
C GLU A 90 -5.12 25.73 -1.61
N HIS A 91 -5.47 24.98 -2.66
CA HIS A 91 -4.70 24.83 -3.91
C HIS A 91 -5.60 24.93 -5.14
N HIS A 92 -6.31 26.06 -5.30
CA HIS A 92 -7.32 26.25 -6.35
C HIS A 92 -6.84 26.01 -7.80
N ASP A 93 -5.54 26.14 -8.06
CA ASP A 93 -4.92 25.99 -9.39
C ASP A 93 -4.31 24.61 -9.64
N ARG A 94 -4.47 23.67 -8.69
CA ARG A 94 -3.96 22.29 -8.77
C ARG A 94 -5.09 21.32 -8.42
N ILE A 95 -5.61 20.65 -9.44
CA ILE A 95 -6.70 19.67 -9.31
C ILE A 95 -6.10 18.28 -9.44
N LEU A 96 -6.34 17.44 -8.44
CA LEU A 96 -5.93 16.03 -8.45
C LEU A 96 -7.04 15.19 -9.06
N GLY A 97 -6.74 14.49 -10.15
CA GLY A 97 -7.64 13.56 -10.79
C GLY A 97 -7.24 12.11 -10.58
N LEU A 98 -8.24 11.24 -10.42
CA LEU A 98 -8.13 9.79 -10.47
C LEU A 98 -8.93 9.27 -11.66
N LEU A 99 -8.28 8.52 -12.54
CA LEU A 99 -8.89 7.88 -13.69
C LEU A 99 -9.07 6.38 -13.44
N CYS A 100 -10.32 5.91 -13.52
CA CYS A 100 -10.68 4.51 -13.36
C CYS A 100 -11.39 3.98 -14.61
N ARG A 101 -11.10 2.74 -15.01
CA ARG A 101 -11.86 2.01 -16.02
C ARG A 101 -13.12 1.45 -15.37
N ASN A 102 -14.29 1.60 -16.02
CA ASN A 102 -15.50 0.97 -15.53
C ASN A 102 -15.39 -0.55 -15.68
N SER A 103 -15.66 -1.29 -14.61
CA SER A 103 -15.77 -2.75 -14.68
C SER A 103 -17.00 -3.14 -15.52
N PRO A 104 -16.88 -4.10 -16.45
CA PRO A 104 -18.03 -4.61 -17.19
C PRO A 104 -19.05 -5.21 -16.21
N GLY A 105 -20.26 -4.66 -16.17
CA GLY A 105 -21.33 -5.07 -15.25
C GLY A 105 -21.60 -4.11 -14.08
N ALA A 106 -20.84 -3.01 -13.95
CA ALA A 106 -21.24 -1.91 -13.08
C ALA A 106 -22.53 -1.30 -13.64
N THR A 107 -23.66 -1.54 -12.96
CA THR A 107 -24.92 -0.83 -13.23
C THR A 107 -24.65 0.67 -13.20
N GLN A 108 -25.35 1.44 -14.05
CA GLN A 108 -25.43 2.88 -13.88
C GLN A 108 -25.98 3.13 -12.47
N ASP A 109 -25.09 3.36 -11.50
CA ASP A 109 -25.47 3.61 -10.12
C ASP A 109 -26.27 4.90 -10.11
N SER A 110 -27.56 4.75 -9.83
CA SER A 110 -28.54 5.82 -9.75
C SER A 110 -28.32 6.60 -8.47
N GLY A 111 -27.29 7.45 -8.43
CA GLY A 111 -27.06 8.46 -7.40
C GLY A 111 -26.90 7.96 -5.95
N ARG A 112 -26.71 6.65 -5.73
CA ARG A 112 -26.45 6.06 -4.41
C ARG A 112 -24.96 5.73 -4.28
N LEU A 113 -24.36 6.11 -3.15
CA LEU A 113 -23.02 5.65 -2.76
C LEU A 113 -22.98 4.11 -2.77
N SER A 114 -21.91 3.57 -3.36
CA SER A 114 -21.59 2.15 -3.40
C SER A 114 -20.16 1.91 -2.95
N LEU A 115 -19.77 0.65 -2.72
CA LEU A 115 -18.40 0.32 -2.31
C LEU A 115 -17.35 0.86 -3.28
N ASN A 116 -17.61 0.76 -4.59
CA ASN A 116 -16.69 1.23 -5.62
C ASN A 116 -16.55 2.75 -5.57
N THR A 117 -17.67 3.47 -5.49
CA THR A 117 -17.69 4.93 -5.38
C THR A 117 -16.95 5.40 -4.13
N TRP A 118 -17.23 4.79 -2.97
CA TRP A 118 -16.54 5.10 -1.73
C TRP A 118 -15.04 4.78 -1.80
N ALA A 119 -14.66 3.63 -2.37
CA ALA A 119 -13.26 3.23 -2.45
C ALA A 119 -12.44 4.17 -3.35
N GLU A 120 -13.00 4.63 -4.46
CA GLU A 120 -12.36 5.63 -5.33
C GLU A 120 -12.23 6.99 -4.63
N LEU A 121 -13.26 7.43 -3.89
CA LEU A 121 -13.20 8.64 -3.06
C LEU A 121 -12.13 8.52 -1.98
N PHE A 122 -12.09 7.37 -1.29
CA PHE A 122 -11.09 7.04 -0.28
C PHE A 122 -9.68 7.09 -0.86
N VAL A 123 -9.42 6.41 -1.99
CA VAL A 123 -8.12 6.45 -2.65
C VAL A 123 -7.73 7.87 -3.03
N LEU A 124 -8.64 8.65 -3.62
CA LEU A 124 -8.37 10.02 -4.04
C LEU A 124 -8.06 10.96 -2.86
N CYS A 125 -8.74 10.79 -1.72
CA CYS A 125 -8.56 11.65 -0.55
C CYS A 125 -7.37 11.24 0.33
N GLU A 126 -7.06 9.95 0.41
CA GLU A 126 -6.01 9.41 1.26
C GLU A 126 -4.67 9.19 0.53
N THR A 127 -4.64 9.32 -0.80
CA THR A 127 -3.39 9.16 -1.54
C THR A 127 -2.37 10.22 -1.17
N ARG A 128 -1.17 9.78 -0.81
CA ARG A 128 -0.01 10.63 -0.49
C ARG A 128 0.83 10.86 -1.73
N LEU A 129 0.18 11.32 -2.79
CA LEU A 129 0.83 11.79 -4.01
C LEU A 129 1.38 13.20 -3.75
N LEU A 130 2.63 13.44 -4.12
CA LEU A 130 3.22 14.76 -4.00
C LEU A 130 2.52 15.76 -4.93
N TYR A 131 2.37 16.99 -4.46
CA TYR A 131 1.98 18.11 -5.32
C TYR A 131 3.02 18.28 -6.43
N PRO A 132 2.58 18.66 -7.64
CA PRO A 132 3.49 18.90 -8.73
C PRO A 132 4.37 20.10 -8.41
N HIS A 133 5.61 20.05 -8.92
CA HIS A 133 6.59 21.09 -8.72
C HIS A 133 6.99 21.66 -10.08
N ASP A 134 6.84 22.98 -10.25
CA ASP A 134 7.05 23.63 -11.55
C ASP A 134 8.55 23.76 -11.91
N SER A 135 9.47 23.51 -10.97
CA SER A 135 10.91 23.58 -11.22
C SER A 135 11.49 22.22 -11.60
N ASN A 136 12.34 22.22 -12.64
CA ASN A 136 13.08 21.03 -13.03
C ASN A 136 14.16 20.70 -11.98
N PRO A 137 14.47 19.40 -11.76
CA PRO A 137 15.56 19.02 -10.87
C PRO A 137 16.91 19.59 -11.35
N GLU A 138 17.67 20.17 -10.43
CA GLU A 138 19.02 20.67 -10.70
C GLU A 138 20.06 19.54 -10.70
N GLY A 139 21.26 19.80 -11.24
CA GLY A 139 22.35 18.82 -11.24
C GLY A 139 22.75 18.35 -9.84
N ASP A 140 22.72 19.29 -8.88
CA ASP A 140 23.02 19.02 -7.47
C ASP A 140 21.93 18.13 -6.82
N ASP A 141 20.67 18.27 -7.24
CA ASP A 141 19.56 17.43 -6.76
C ASP A 141 19.76 15.97 -7.16
N VAL A 142 20.15 15.75 -8.42
CA VAL A 142 20.44 14.41 -8.95
C VAL A 142 21.63 13.78 -8.20
N GLN A 143 22.68 14.58 -7.93
CA GLN A 143 23.82 14.09 -7.16
C GLN A 143 23.43 13.76 -5.71
N LEU A 144 22.58 14.56 -5.09
CA LEU A 144 22.13 14.30 -3.74
C LEU A 144 21.24 13.06 -3.65
N ALA A 145 20.33 12.84 -4.61
CA ALA A 145 19.53 11.62 -4.68
C ALA A 145 20.41 10.36 -4.79
N ARG A 146 21.50 10.41 -5.58
CA ARG A 146 22.49 9.32 -5.67
C ARG A 146 23.21 9.06 -4.34
N ARG A 147 23.62 10.12 -3.64
CA ARG A 147 24.26 10.01 -2.32
C ARG A 147 23.31 9.40 -1.29
N ILE A 148 22.03 9.74 -1.32
CA ILE A 148 21.01 9.12 -0.45
C ILE A 148 20.84 7.62 -0.78
N ALA A 149 20.87 7.25 -2.06
CA ALA A 149 20.86 5.84 -2.45
C ALA A 149 22.11 5.08 -1.95
N GLU A 150 23.27 5.72 -1.90
CA GLU A 150 24.49 5.15 -1.30
C GLU A 150 24.37 4.99 0.21
N VAL A 151 23.77 5.94 0.92
CA VAL A 151 23.47 5.82 2.35
C VAL A 151 22.57 4.60 2.61
N PHE A 152 21.53 4.41 1.79
CA PHE A 152 20.66 3.21 1.89
C PHE A 152 21.44 1.92 1.66
N ASP A 153 22.22 1.87 0.58
CA ASP A 153 23.02 0.71 0.18
C ASP A 153 24.01 0.28 1.29
N GLN A 154 24.66 1.24 1.93
CA GLN A 154 25.68 0.99 2.95
C GLN A 154 25.11 0.69 4.35
N ASN A 155 23.95 1.24 4.70
CA ASN A 155 23.48 1.26 6.09
C ASN A 155 22.23 0.42 6.35
N LEU A 156 21.40 0.14 5.34
CA LEU A 156 20.09 -0.48 5.56
C LEU A 156 19.80 -1.66 4.63
N ARG A 157 20.38 -1.69 3.43
CA ARG A 157 20.10 -2.75 2.45
C ARG A 157 20.54 -4.13 2.96
N ASN A 158 19.63 -5.10 2.89
CA ASN A 158 19.95 -6.51 3.11
C ASN A 158 20.49 -7.14 1.81
N ILE A 159 21.68 -7.74 1.86
CA ILE A 159 22.33 -8.32 0.67
C ILE A 159 21.97 -9.81 0.58
N ALA A 160 20.98 -10.14 -0.25
CA ALA A 160 20.62 -11.50 -0.60
C ALA A 160 21.35 -11.98 -1.88
N SER A 161 21.45 -13.30 -2.09
CA SER A 161 22.15 -13.89 -3.24
C SER A 161 21.53 -13.54 -4.61
N ASN A 162 20.24 -13.23 -4.63
CA ASN A 162 19.46 -12.86 -5.81
C ASN A 162 18.98 -11.40 -5.79
N ASP A 163 19.62 -10.55 -4.97
CA ASP A 163 19.42 -9.10 -4.91
C ASP A 163 19.46 -8.47 -6.32
N LYS A 164 18.51 -7.55 -6.58
CA LYS A 164 18.39 -6.83 -7.86
C LYS A 164 18.67 -5.33 -7.73
N TRP A 165 19.43 -4.90 -6.73
CA TRP A 165 19.73 -3.49 -6.52
C TRP A 165 20.33 -2.79 -7.74
N LYS A 166 21.20 -3.45 -8.51
CA LYS A 166 21.75 -2.86 -9.76
C LYS A 166 20.67 -2.46 -10.76
N ILE A 167 19.52 -3.13 -10.76
CA ILE A 167 18.36 -2.82 -11.60
C ILE A 167 17.44 -1.81 -10.89
N GLY A 168 17.17 -2.03 -9.60
CA GLY A 168 16.24 -1.23 -8.81
C GLY A 168 16.76 0.15 -8.36
N ARG A 169 18.08 0.37 -8.37
CA ARG A 169 18.72 1.60 -7.88
C ARG A 169 18.23 2.83 -8.63
N GLY A 170 18.10 2.77 -9.96
CA GLY A 170 17.59 3.91 -10.75
C GLY A 170 16.16 4.31 -10.37
N TYR A 171 15.30 3.32 -10.09
CA TYR A 171 13.95 3.58 -9.59
C TYR A 171 13.98 4.22 -8.20
N PHE A 172 14.84 3.72 -7.29
CA PHE A 172 15.02 4.31 -5.97
C PHE A 172 15.49 5.78 -6.07
N GLU A 173 16.52 6.06 -6.87
CA GLU A 173 17.05 7.40 -7.09
C GLU A 173 15.99 8.35 -7.66
N ALA A 174 15.18 7.90 -8.64
CA ALA A 174 14.11 8.70 -9.21
C ALA A 174 13.04 9.07 -8.17
N ARG A 175 12.68 8.15 -7.26
CA ARG A 175 11.74 8.42 -6.17
C ARG A 175 12.30 9.38 -5.14
N VAL A 176 13.58 9.25 -4.79
CA VAL A 176 14.26 10.20 -3.89
C VAL A 176 14.35 11.58 -4.51
N LEU A 177 14.69 11.66 -5.80
CA LEU A 177 14.80 12.91 -6.54
C LEU A 177 13.52 13.75 -6.48
N ASP A 178 12.35 13.09 -6.50
CA ASP A 178 11.04 13.73 -6.39
C ASP A 178 10.90 14.52 -5.07
N TYR A 179 11.48 14.04 -3.96
CA TYR A 179 11.51 14.80 -2.70
C TYR A 179 12.60 15.87 -2.70
N VAL A 180 13.80 15.50 -3.19
CA VAL A 180 14.98 16.36 -3.15
C VAL A 180 14.73 17.65 -3.92
N SER A 181 14.24 17.57 -5.16
CA SER A 181 13.95 18.74 -6.00
C SER A 181 12.93 19.69 -5.37
N ARG A 182 12.04 19.16 -4.54
CA ARG A 182 11.00 19.93 -3.81
C ARG A 182 11.45 20.42 -2.43
N ARG A 183 12.69 20.11 -2.02
CA ARG A 183 13.22 20.41 -0.68
C ARG A 183 12.36 19.82 0.46
N LEU A 184 11.75 18.66 0.21
CA LEU A 184 10.89 17.96 1.17
C LEU A 184 11.63 16.79 1.84
N PRO A 185 11.33 16.45 3.11
CA PRO A 185 11.85 15.24 3.74
C PRO A 185 11.52 14.00 2.91
N VAL A 186 12.52 13.16 2.62
CA VAL A 186 12.32 11.93 1.84
C VAL A 186 11.45 10.98 2.65
N ARG A 187 10.28 10.60 2.11
CA ARG A 187 9.35 9.68 2.79
C ARG A 187 9.57 8.25 2.33
N PHE A 188 9.84 7.36 3.28
CA PHE A 188 9.89 5.93 3.07
C PHE A 188 8.64 5.26 3.64
N CYS A 189 8.16 4.20 3.00
CA CYS A 189 7.12 3.33 3.57
C CYS A 189 7.64 1.90 3.71
N LEU A 190 7.43 1.29 4.88
CA LEU A 190 7.91 -0.05 5.21
C LEU A 190 6.78 -0.90 5.82
N PRO A 191 6.15 -1.76 5.01
CA PRO A 191 5.39 -2.91 5.50
C PRO A 191 6.24 -3.82 6.39
N ALA A 192 6.05 -3.77 7.71
CA ALA A 192 6.82 -4.58 8.66
C ALA A 192 6.23 -4.53 10.08
N PHE A 193 6.85 -5.30 10.98
CA PHE A 193 6.51 -5.41 12.40
C PHE A 193 5.05 -5.79 12.63
N PRO A 194 4.62 -6.98 12.15
CA PRO A 194 3.23 -7.43 12.32
C PRO A 194 2.92 -7.80 13.77
N CYS A 195 3.67 -8.77 14.29
CA CYS A 195 3.60 -9.35 15.62
C CYS A 195 4.79 -10.31 15.80
N LYS A 196 4.95 -10.91 16.99
CA LYS A 196 5.88 -12.02 17.19
C LYS A 196 5.28 -13.32 16.68
N SER A 197 6.13 -14.22 16.17
CA SER A 197 5.72 -15.59 15.86
C SER A 197 5.14 -16.25 17.11
N PRO A 198 4.01 -16.98 16.98
CA PRO A 198 3.39 -17.71 18.09
C PRO A 198 4.22 -18.94 18.50
N ASN A 199 5.19 -19.36 17.67
CA ASN A 199 6.10 -20.44 18.02
C ASN A 199 7.14 -19.96 19.04
N THR A 200 7.06 -20.49 20.26
CA THR A 200 7.94 -20.13 21.39
C THR A 200 9.39 -20.58 21.21
N GLU A 201 9.68 -21.46 20.25
CA GLU A 201 11.06 -21.80 19.87
C GLU A 201 11.72 -20.69 19.04
N LYS A 202 10.92 -19.78 18.44
CA LYS A 202 11.41 -18.68 17.60
C LYS A 202 11.47 -17.35 18.34
N THR A 203 10.71 -17.19 19.41
CA THR A 203 10.52 -15.89 20.08
C THR A 203 10.55 -16.04 21.60
N CYS A 204 11.05 -15.02 22.29
CA CYS A 204 11.12 -15.01 23.76
C CYS A 204 9.77 -14.67 24.43
N GLY A 205 8.74 -14.37 23.64
CA GLY A 205 7.42 -13.93 24.11
C GLY A 205 6.66 -13.15 23.03
N PRO A 206 5.42 -12.71 23.35
CA PRO A 206 4.54 -12.02 22.39
C PRO A 206 4.88 -10.54 22.19
N GLY A 207 5.65 -9.94 23.10
CA GLY A 207 6.03 -8.52 23.04
C GLY A 207 7.29 -8.27 22.21
N PRO A 208 7.52 -7.03 21.77
CA PRO A 208 8.77 -6.64 21.11
C PRO A 208 9.94 -6.74 22.10
N ASP A 209 11.09 -7.21 21.61
CA ASP A 209 12.30 -7.47 22.38
C ASP A 209 13.51 -6.71 21.80
N ARG A 210 14.72 -7.19 22.12
CA ARG A 210 15.96 -6.54 21.68
C ARG A 210 16.11 -6.54 20.15
N ALA A 211 15.52 -7.51 19.44
CA ALA A 211 15.55 -7.55 17.98
C ALA A 211 14.79 -6.35 17.39
N GLU A 212 13.57 -6.10 17.86
CA GLU A 212 12.78 -4.94 17.43
C GLU A 212 13.47 -3.61 17.78
N TYR A 213 14.06 -3.50 18.98
CA TYR A 213 14.85 -2.33 19.36
C TYR A 213 15.97 -2.05 18.35
N LEU A 214 16.75 -3.08 17.99
CA LEU A 214 17.90 -2.91 17.10
C LEU A 214 17.45 -2.56 15.69
N ALA A 215 16.34 -3.17 15.22
CA ALA A 215 15.76 -2.86 13.92
C ALA A 215 15.24 -1.41 13.85
N LEU A 216 14.51 -0.94 14.86
CA LEU A 216 14.06 0.45 14.96
C LEU A 216 15.25 1.42 15.01
N LYS A 217 16.30 1.07 15.78
CA LYS A 217 17.52 1.88 15.84
C LYS A 217 18.23 1.96 14.48
N ALA A 218 18.30 0.86 13.73
CA ALA A 218 18.90 0.85 12.41
C ALA A 218 18.12 1.74 11.42
N LEU A 219 16.78 1.66 11.43
CA LEU A 219 15.91 2.49 10.59
C LEU A 219 16.05 3.99 10.94
N ASP A 220 16.10 4.33 12.22
CA ASP A 220 16.27 5.71 12.66
C ASP A 220 17.66 6.27 12.32
N ASN A 221 18.71 5.48 12.53
CA ASN A 221 20.07 5.82 12.16
C ASN A 221 20.20 6.04 10.64
N PHE A 222 19.55 5.20 9.82
CA PHE A 222 19.50 5.40 8.38
C PHE A 222 18.88 6.76 8.04
N ALA A 223 17.72 7.09 8.62
CA ALA A 223 17.07 8.38 8.39
C ALA A 223 17.93 9.57 8.86
N HIS A 224 18.68 9.40 9.97
CA HIS A 224 19.63 10.38 10.46
C HIS A 224 20.80 10.61 9.49
N HIS A 225 21.42 9.55 8.97
CA HIS A 225 22.49 9.67 7.98
C HIS A 225 22.04 10.36 6.68
N VAL A 226 20.76 10.23 6.31
CA VAL A 226 20.19 11.04 5.22
C VAL A 226 20.12 12.51 5.62
N GLY A 227 19.71 12.82 6.85
CA GLY A 227 19.70 14.17 7.42
C GLY A 227 21.07 14.86 7.44
N ASP A 228 22.14 14.11 7.67
CA ASP A 228 23.52 14.64 7.67
C ASP A 228 23.95 15.20 6.31
N ILE A 229 23.38 14.68 5.21
CA ILE A 229 23.71 15.10 3.85
C ILE A 229 22.60 15.91 3.18
N TYR A 230 21.39 15.89 3.71
CA TYR A 230 20.21 16.55 3.17
C TYR A 230 19.39 17.16 4.30
N GLY A 231 19.40 18.50 4.40
CA GLY A 231 18.81 19.24 5.53
C GLY A 231 17.35 18.88 5.90
N PRO A 232 16.42 18.72 4.94
CA PRO A 232 15.06 18.24 5.22
C PRO A 232 14.98 16.81 5.77
N GLY A 233 16.02 16.00 5.57
CA GLY A 233 16.16 14.66 6.13
C GLY A 233 15.24 13.62 5.50
N ALA A 234 14.96 12.57 6.28
CA ALA A 234 14.14 11.44 5.88
C ALA A 234 13.21 11.01 7.01
N ILE A 235 12.05 10.46 6.64
CA ILE A 235 11.08 9.90 7.57
C ILE A 235 10.71 8.50 7.10
N VAL A 236 10.79 7.53 8.01
CA VAL A 236 10.39 6.13 7.76
C VAL A 236 9.02 5.89 8.36
N LEU A 237 8.01 5.67 7.52
CA LEU A 237 6.70 5.23 7.94
C LEU A 237 6.64 3.70 8.00
N ILE A 238 6.53 3.14 9.20
CA ILE A 238 6.22 1.73 9.40
C ILE A 238 4.72 1.54 9.22
N VAL A 239 4.35 0.70 8.26
CA VAL A 239 2.96 0.35 7.93
C VAL A 239 2.72 -1.06 8.44
N SER A 240 2.20 -1.19 9.67
CA SER A 240 2.05 -2.50 10.32
C SER A 240 1.07 -3.39 9.54
N ASP A 241 1.55 -4.58 9.20
CA ASP A 241 0.81 -5.63 8.51
C ASP A 241 0.28 -6.72 9.45
N GLY A 242 0.27 -6.46 10.77
CA GLY A 242 -0.17 -7.43 11.77
C GLY A 242 -1.61 -7.91 11.54
N HIS A 243 -2.55 -6.97 11.45
CA HIS A 243 -3.96 -7.28 11.19
C HIS A 243 -4.21 -7.87 9.80
N VAL A 244 -3.27 -7.75 8.86
CA VAL A 244 -3.38 -8.38 7.54
C VAL A 244 -3.31 -9.91 7.66
N PHE A 245 -2.49 -10.41 8.59
CA PHE A 245 -2.09 -11.83 8.65
C PHE A 245 -2.35 -12.53 9.97
N SER A 246 -2.69 -11.84 11.06
CA SER A 246 -2.78 -12.42 12.41
C SER A 246 -3.66 -13.67 12.51
N ASP A 247 -4.81 -13.68 11.85
CA ASP A 247 -5.71 -14.84 11.80
C ASP A 247 -5.14 -16.03 11.00
N LEU A 248 -4.22 -15.78 10.07
CA LEU A 248 -3.49 -16.83 9.35
C LEU A 248 -2.36 -17.45 10.19
N LEU A 249 -1.99 -16.80 11.29
CA LEU A 249 -0.92 -17.21 12.21
C LEU A 249 -1.47 -17.71 13.56
N GLU A 250 -2.78 -17.76 13.76
CA GLU A 250 -3.40 -18.05 15.06
C GLU A 250 -3.02 -17.03 16.16
N VAL A 251 -2.66 -15.80 15.75
CA VAL A 251 -2.43 -14.67 16.65
C VAL A 251 -3.73 -13.89 16.77
N LYS A 252 -4.10 -13.53 18.01
CA LYS A 252 -5.31 -12.76 18.27
C LYS A 252 -5.12 -11.30 17.88
N ASP A 253 -6.18 -10.65 17.41
CA ASP A 253 -6.10 -9.23 16.99
C ASP A 253 -5.75 -8.28 18.14
N ASP A 254 -6.22 -8.56 19.36
CA ASP A 254 -5.86 -7.78 20.55
C ASP A 254 -4.36 -7.89 20.92
N GLN A 255 -3.74 -9.04 20.63
CA GLN A 255 -2.29 -9.23 20.79
C GLN A 255 -1.50 -8.43 19.75
N VAL A 256 -2.02 -8.28 18.53
CA VAL A 256 -1.42 -7.41 17.51
C VAL A 256 -1.46 -5.96 17.97
N ASP A 257 -2.61 -5.50 18.47
CA ASP A 257 -2.75 -4.14 19.03
C ASP A 257 -1.75 -3.92 20.19
N ALA A 258 -1.67 -4.86 21.13
CA ALA A 258 -0.75 -4.78 22.26
C ALA A 258 0.73 -4.78 21.83
N TYR A 259 1.10 -5.58 20.83
CA TYR A 259 2.44 -5.59 20.24
C TYR A 259 2.76 -4.24 19.59
N GLY A 260 1.84 -3.72 18.76
CA GLY A 260 2.00 -2.45 18.07
C GLY A 260 2.16 -1.28 19.04
N GLU A 261 1.36 -1.22 20.09
CA GLU A 261 1.47 -0.19 21.12
C GLU A 261 2.79 -0.31 21.91
N SER A 262 3.18 -1.53 22.29
CA SER A 262 4.47 -1.77 22.97
C SER A 262 5.67 -1.37 22.10
N LEU A 263 5.58 -1.57 20.79
CA LEU A 263 6.61 -1.18 19.81
C LEU A 263 6.71 0.34 19.70
N LYS A 264 5.57 1.05 19.60
CA LYS A 264 5.51 2.52 19.63
C LYS A 264 6.14 3.06 20.93
N GLN A 265 5.76 2.51 22.08
CA GLN A 265 6.33 2.89 23.38
C GLN A 265 7.83 2.60 23.51
N MET A 266 8.32 1.50 22.93
CA MET A 266 9.75 1.22 22.86
C MET A 266 10.48 2.33 22.11
N TYR A 267 9.97 2.73 20.94
CA TYR A 267 10.57 3.80 20.14
C TYR A 267 10.51 5.17 20.84
N TYR A 268 9.38 5.53 21.45
CA TYR A 268 9.26 6.80 22.16
C TYR A 268 10.20 6.89 23.38
N ARG A 269 10.45 5.77 24.07
CA ARG A 269 11.45 5.72 25.15
C ARG A 269 12.87 5.87 24.61
N MET A 270 13.19 5.30 23.45
CA MET A 270 14.47 5.50 22.77
C MET A 270 14.68 6.98 22.47
N ASN A 271 13.67 7.65 21.90
CA ASN A 271 13.73 9.06 21.54
C ASN A 271 13.89 9.97 22.77
N SER A 272 13.06 9.74 23.79
CA SER A 272 13.13 10.49 25.06
C SER A 272 14.49 10.33 25.75
N SER A 273 15.13 9.18 25.59
CA SER A 273 16.47 8.89 26.11
C SER A 273 17.60 9.33 25.17
N LYS A 274 17.30 10.06 24.09
CA LYS A 274 18.23 10.50 23.03
C LYS A 274 19.05 9.35 22.40
N GLN A 275 18.47 8.17 22.34
CA GLN A 275 19.06 6.99 21.68
C GLN A 275 18.70 6.91 20.19
N CYS A 276 17.77 7.75 19.73
CA CYS A 276 17.33 7.92 18.35
C CYS A 276 16.86 9.38 18.13
N ASN A 277 16.56 9.75 16.88
CA ASN A 277 16.27 11.12 16.45
C ASN A 277 14.79 11.42 16.19
N GLY A 278 13.90 10.42 16.31
CA GLY A 278 12.46 10.64 16.14
C GLY A 278 11.97 10.62 14.68
N ASN A 279 12.73 10.02 13.77
CA ASN A 279 12.42 9.97 12.33
C ASN A 279 11.52 8.80 11.89
N ILE A 280 11.00 8.00 12.83
CA ILE A 280 10.07 6.90 12.53
C ILE A 280 8.65 7.30 12.89
N GLN A 281 7.73 7.03 11.96
CA GLN A 281 6.30 7.15 12.13
C GLN A 281 5.65 5.77 12.01
N PHE A 282 4.45 5.61 12.57
CA PHE A 282 3.71 4.36 12.55
C PHE A 282 2.32 4.59 12.00
N THR A 283 1.83 3.62 11.22
CA THR A 283 0.43 3.51 10.85
C THR A 283 0.03 2.04 10.83
N SER A 284 -1.24 1.78 11.06
CA SER A 284 -1.88 0.46 10.99
C SER A 284 -2.92 0.43 9.87
N LEU A 285 -3.38 -0.77 9.52
CA LEU A 285 -4.48 -0.93 8.55
C LEU A 285 -5.76 -0.21 9.01
N ALA A 286 -6.02 -0.20 10.32
CA ALA A 286 -7.16 0.52 10.90
C ALA A 286 -7.02 2.04 10.78
N GLU A 287 -5.84 2.59 11.06
CA GLU A 287 -5.56 4.03 10.89
C GLU A 287 -5.58 4.42 9.41
N ILE A 288 -5.21 3.53 8.49
CA ILE A 288 -5.32 3.76 7.04
C ILE A 288 -6.78 3.94 6.62
N PHE A 289 -7.67 3.03 7.02
CA PHE A 289 -9.07 3.08 6.58
C PHE A 289 -9.91 4.09 7.35
N PHE A 290 -9.59 4.31 8.63
CA PHE A 290 -10.45 5.03 9.57
C PHE A 290 -9.76 6.24 10.22
N GLY A 291 -8.63 6.69 9.68
CA GLY A 291 -7.90 7.87 10.17
C GLY A 291 -8.53 9.19 9.71
N ASN A 292 -9.24 9.19 8.58
CA ASN A 292 -9.99 10.34 8.08
C ASN A 292 -11.49 10.15 8.30
N GLN A 293 -12.04 10.88 9.28
CA GLN A 293 -13.44 10.75 9.67
C GLN A 293 -14.40 11.15 8.54
N GLU A 294 -14.05 12.16 7.73
CA GLU A 294 -14.91 12.67 6.66
C GLU A 294 -15.20 11.62 5.59
N ILE A 295 -14.24 10.74 5.33
CA ILE A 295 -14.38 9.62 4.38
C ILE A 295 -14.94 8.38 5.08
N THR A 296 -14.58 8.18 6.35
CA THR A 296 -15.09 7.07 7.17
C THR A 296 -16.60 7.15 7.32
N ASP A 297 -17.15 8.35 7.55
CA ASP A 297 -18.59 8.55 7.75
C ASP A 297 -19.43 8.24 6.49
N LEU A 298 -18.79 8.25 5.31
CA LEU A 298 -19.43 7.85 4.06
C LEU A 298 -19.52 6.34 3.88
N PHE A 299 -18.73 5.56 4.65
CA PHE A 299 -18.68 4.12 4.54
C PHE A 299 -19.92 3.46 5.18
N GLN A 300 -20.45 2.43 4.53
CA GLN A 300 -21.55 1.62 5.07
C GLN A 300 -21.13 0.14 5.15
N GLU A 301 -21.12 -0.43 6.35
CA GLU A 301 -20.69 -1.82 6.59
C GLU A 301 -21.45 -2.85 5.72
N GLN A 302 -22.72 -2.57 5.41
CA GLN A 302 -23.58 -3.42 4.57
C GLN A 302 -22.99 -3.69 3.16
N TRP A 303 -22.14 -2.80 2.64
CA TRP A 303 -21.51 -2.98 1.33
C TRP A 303 -20.53 -4.15 1.26
N ILE A 304 -20.05 -4.63 2.41
CA ILE A 304 -19.10 -5.73 2.50
C ILE A 304 -19.60 -6.86 3.40
N GLU A 305 -20.84 -6.80 3.87
CA GLU A 305 -21.40 -7.80 4.79
C GLU A 305 -21.36 -9.19 4.16
N GLY A 306 -21.73 -9.30 2.88
CA GLY A 306 -21.67 -10.54 2.09
C GLY A 306 -20.29 -10.94 1.58
N LEU A 307 -19.23 -10.19 1.90
CA LEU A 307 -17.86 -10.57 1.53
C LEU A 307 -17.28 -11.51 2.60
N ASP A 308 -17.18 -12.79 2.27
CA ASP A 308 -16.55 -13.79 3.14
C ASP A 308 -15.07 -13.98 2.81
N LEU A 309 -14.22 -13.79 3.81
CA LEU A 309 -12.79 -14.04 3.68
C LEU A 309 -12.44 -15.50 3.94
N THR A 310 -11.37 -15.96 3.30
CA THR A 310 -10.83 -17.28 3.55
C THR A 310 -10.00 -17.25 4.83
N HIS A 311 -10.38 -18.08 5.80
CA HIS A 311 -9.64 -18.32 7.05
C HIS A 311 -9.30 -19.81 7.14
N PRO A 312 -8.10 -20.24 6.68
CA PRO A 312 -7.72 -21.65 6.67
C PRO A 312 -7.58 -22.27 8.07
N ILE A 313 -7.42 -21.44 9.10
CA ILE A 313 -7.34 -21.82 10.50
C ILE A 313 -8.31 -20.98 11.34
N GLU A 314 -8.75 -21.54 12.45
CA GLU A 314 -9.57 -20.82 13.43
C GLU A 314 -8.68 -19.92 14.30
N SER A 315 -9.06 -18.64 14.40
CA SER A 315 -8.40 -17.66 15.26
C SER A 315 -9.45 -16.68 15.80
N GLU A 316 -9.16 -16.05 16.95
CA GLU A 316 -10.01 -15.01 17.50
C GLU A 316 -9.79 -13.69 16.75
N ARG A 317 -10.84 -13.18 16.12
CA ARG A 317 -10.80 -12.00 15.24
C ARG A 317 -11.67 -10.90 15.81
N SER A 318 -11.15 -9.67 15.87
CA SER A 318 -11.96 -8.52 16.28
C SER A 318 -12.82 -8.02 15.11
N LYS A 319 -14.01 -7.48 15.39
CA LYS A 319 -14.90 -6.93 14.35
C LYS A 319 -14.17 -5.88 13.49
N LYS A 320 -13.41 -5.00 14.15
CA LYS A 320 -12.68 -3.90 13.50
C LYS A 320 -11.56 -4.40 12.58
N ALA A 321 -10.74 -5.35 13.04
CA ALA A 321 -9.67 -5.91 12.22
C ALA A 321 -10.23 -6.70 11.03
N GLU A 322 -11.30 -7.46 11.23
CA GLU A 322 -11.95 -8.21 10.17
C GLU A 322 -12.57 -7.30 9.10
N LEU A 323 -13.22 -6.21 9.53
CA LEU A 323 -13.68 -5.15 8.65
C LEU A 323 -12.53 -4.57 7.80
N CYS A 324 -11.38 -4.28 8.42
CA CYS A 324 -10.20 -3.79 7.70
C CYS A 324 -9.67 -4.81 6.66
N ARG A 325 -9.63 -6.11 7.01
CA ARG A 325 -9.24 -7.16 6.05
C ARG A 325 -10.20 -7.22 4.87
N LYS A 326 -11.52 -7.16 5.13
CA LYS A 326 -12.54 -7.19 4.07
C LYS A 326 -12.38 -6.02 3.12
N LEU A 327 -12.19 -4.80 3.66
CA LEU A 327 -11.92 -3.61 2.85
C LEU A 327 -10.64 -3.75 2.02
N MET A 328 -9.52 -4.15 2.63
CA MET A 328 -8.27 -4.38 1.92
C MET A 328 -8.43 -5.38 0.76
N MET A 329 -9.14 -6.49 1.00
CA MET A 329 -9.39 -7.50 -0.02
C MET A 329 -10.31 -6.97 -1.12
N ALA A 330 -11.38 -6.24 -0.79
CA ALA A 330 -12.25 -5.63 -1.78
C ALA A 330 -11.50 -4.63 -2.67
N LEU A 331 -10.61 -3.82 -2.10
CA LEU A 331 -9.85 -2.80 -2.83
C LEU A 331 -8.73 -3.40 -3.67
N GLY A 332 -8.02 -4.40 -3.15
CA GLY A 332 -6.71 -4.77 -3.68
C GLY A 332 -6.56 -6.22 -4.15
N GLN A 333 -7.49 -7.14 -3.86
CA GLN A 333 -7.23 -8.56 -4.15
C GLN A 333 -6.99 -8.83 -5.64
N ASN A 334 -6.07 -9.74 -5.92
CA ASN A 334 -5.88 -10.34 -7.23
C ASN A 334 -6.82 -11.54 -7.44
N ASP A 335 -6.94 -11.99 -8.68
CA ASP A 335 -7.71 -13.18 -9.02
C ASP A 335 -7.02 -14.45 -8.49
N LYS A 336 -7.66 -15.10 -7.51
CA LYS A 336 -7.17 -16.33 -6.89
C LYS A 336 -7.00 -17.47 -7.91
N THR A 337 -7.75 -17.47 -9.02
CA THR A 337 -7.62 -18.48 -10.08
C THR A 337 -6.29 -18.35 -10.82
N VAL A 338 -5.78 -17.13 -10.97
CA VAL A 338 -4.48 -16.87 -11.60
C VAL A 338 -3.34 -17.40 -10.74
N LEU A 339 -3.38 -17.18 -9.42
CA LEU A 339 -2.42 -17.79 -8.48
C LEU A 339 -2.40 -19.32 -8.61
N ARG A 340 -3.57 -19.96 -8.63
CA ARG A 340 -3.68 -21.43 -8.79
C ARG A 340 -3.11 -21.91 -10.12
N SER A 341 -3.38 -21.17 -11.20
CA SER A 341 -2.86 -21.45 -12.53
C SER A 341 -1.34 -21.39 -12.56
N LEU A 342 -0.74 -20.33 -12.02
CA LEU A 342 0.71 -20.14 -11.95
C LEU A 342 1.42 -21.20 -11.11
N ILE A 343 0.81 -21.63 -9.99
CA ILE A 343 1.34 -22.74 -9.19
C ILE A 343 1.29 -24.05 -9.98
N SER A 344 0.19 -24.31 -10.69
CA SER A 344 -0.02 -25.55 -11.46
C SER A 344 0.88 -25.63 -12.69
N SER A 345 1.12 -24.51 -13.37
CA SER A 345 2.03 -24.39 -14.51
C SER A 345 3.50 -24.31 -14.11
N GLN A 346 3.81 -24.37 -12.81
CA GLN A 346 5.15 -24.30 -12.25
C GLN A 346 5.92 -23.03 -12.59
N ASP A 347 5.25 -21.86 -12.59
CA ASP A 347 5.94 -20.57 -12.71
C ASP A 347 7.06 -20.47 -11.66
N PRO A 348 8.34 -20.32 -12.04
CA PRO A 348 9.46 -20.41 -11.11
C PRO A 348 9.38 -19.40 -9.96
N SER A 349 8.91 -18.19 -10.25
CA SER A 349 8.85 -17.09 -9.26
C SER A 349 7.74 -17.32 -8.23
N THR A 350 6.53 -17.62 -8.71
CA THR A 350 5.34 -17.82 -7.89
C THR A 350 5.46 -19.10 -7.08
N LEU A 351 5.96 -20.18 -7.70
CA LEU A 351 6.15 -21.47 -7.04
C LEU A 351 7.25 -21.41 -5.97
N GLY A 352 8.33 -20.68 -6.23
CA GLY A 352 9.40 -20.44 -5.27
C GLY A 352 8.88 -19.73 -4.01
N LEU A 353 8.15 -18.63 -4.19
CA LEU A 353 7.53 -17.87 -3.10
C LEU A 353 6.52 -18.74 -2.33
N TYR A 354 5.66 -19.46 -3.04
CA TYR A 354 4.66 -20.35 -2.43
C TYR A 354 5.28 -21.44 -1.57
N ARG A 355 6.33 -22.10 -2.07
CA ARG A 355 7.05 -23.14 -1.32
C ARG A 355 7.80 -22.58 -0.13
N GLY A 356 8.42 -21.40 -0.27
CA GLY A 356 9.09 -20.69 0.82
C GLY A 356 8.11 -20.36 1.95
N LEU A 357 6.97 -19.74 1.62
CA LEU A 357 5.92 -19.41 2.58
C LEU A 357 5.31 -20.66 3.22
N SER A 358 5.08 -21.74 2.46
CA SER A 358 4.57 -22.99 3.02
C SER A 358 5.51 -23.60 4.07
N ARG A 359 6.83 -23.55 3.85
CA ARG A 359 7.83 -23.97 4.86
C ARG A 359 7.82 -23.04 6.08
N PHE A 360 7.78 -21.74 5.84
CA PHE A 360 7.70 -20.75 6.91
C PHE A 360 6.45 -20.96 7.79
N MET A 361 5.30 -21.25 7.17
CA MET A 361 4.04 -21.56 7.87
C MET A 361 4.07 -22.89 8.62
N LEU A 362 4.76 -23.91 8.10
CA LEU A 362 4.98 -25.17 8.82
C LEU A 362 5.69 -24.94 10.16
N ASP A 363 6.68 -24.04 10.17
CA ASP A 363 7.47 -23.73 11.35
C ASP A 363 6.72 -22.78 12.31
N ASP A 364 6.05 -21.75 11.80
CA ASP A 364 5.30 -20.79 12.64
C ASP A 364 4.09 -21.42 13.32
N LEU A 365 3.39 -22.32 12.62
CA LEU A 365 2.21 -23.00 13.18
C LEU A 365 2.57 -24.28 13.95
N ALA A 366 3.86 -24.61 14.11
CA ALA A 366 4.30 -25.88 14.69
C ALA A 366 3.70 -26.16 16.09
N GLN A 367 3.52 -25.11 16.90
CA GLN A 367 2.96 -25.16 18.25
C GLN A 367 1.51 -24.66 18.33
N SER A 368 0.87 -24.36 17.20
CA SER A 368 -0.48 -23.81 17.13
C SER A 368 -1.54 -24.87 17.40
N ARG A 369 -2.73 -24.47 17.90
CA ARG A 369 -3.84 -25.42 18.12
C ARG A 369 -4.34 -26.00 16.81
N ALA A 370 -4.22 -25.26 15.70
CA ALA A 370 -4.55 -25.74 14.37
C ALA A 370 -3.75 -27.00 13.96
N PHE A 371 -2.57 -27.25 14.56
CA PHE A 371 -1.75 -28.45 14.30
C PHE A 371 -1.98 -29.59 15.29
N ALA A 372 -2.71 -29.35 16.38
CA ALA A 372 -2.98 -30.34 17.41
C ALA A 372 -3.72 -31.54 16.80
N GLY A 373 -3.20 -32.75 17.06
CA GLY A 373 -3.78 -33.99 16.52
C GLY A 373 -3.63 -34.23 15.00
N LEU A 374 -3.02 -33.30 14.25
CA LEU A 374 -2.79 -33.47 12.81
C LEU A 374 -1.51 -34.28 12.53
N SER A 375 -1.59 -35.19 11.56
CA SER A 375 -0.40 -35.87 11.01
C SER A 375 0.48 -34.90 10.22
N ALA A 376 1.75 -35.25 10.02
CA ALA A 376 2.71 -34.43 9.25
C ALA A 376 2.18 -34.04 7.86
N SER A 377 1.54 -34.98 7.15
CA SER A 377 0.94 -34.71 5.84
C SER A 377 -0.22 -33.71 5.91
N LYS A 378 -1.06 -33.79 6.96
CA LYS A 378 -2.16 -32.84 7.18
C LYS A 378 -1.64 -31.44 7.54
N ARG A 379 -0.62 -31.35 8.40
CA ARG A 379 0.06 -30.08 8.74
C ARG A 379 0.63 -29.40 7.51
N LYS A 380 1.31 -30.17 6.65
CA LYS A 380 1.85 -29.68 5.37
C LYS A 380 0.75 -29.16 4.45
N ARG A 381 -0.37 -29.89 4.32
CA ARG A 381 -1.52 -29.44 3.52
C ARG A 381 -2.14 -28.15 4.06
N LEU A 382 -2.29 -28.04 5.38
CA LEU A 382 -2.81 -26.84 6.03
C LEU A 382 -1.89 -25.64 5.81
N SER A 383 -0.59 -25.79 6.07
CA SER A 383 0.42 -24.74 5.85
C SER A 383 0.45 -24.24 4.42
N THR A 384 0.24 -25.15 3.47
CA THR A 384 0.18 -24.87 2.03
C THR A 384 -1.10 -24.09 1.66
N SER A 385 -2.20 -24.31 2.38
CA SER A 385 -3.43 -23.51 2.26
C SER A 385 -3.27 -22.12 2.87
N VAL A 386 -2.65 -22.02 4.05
CA VAL A 386 -2.34 -20.76 4.72
C VAL A 386 -1.40 -19.91 3.85
N ALA A 387 -0.35 -20.51 3.29
CA ALA A 387 0.59 -19.83 2.40
C ALA A 387 -0.09 -19.26 1.14
N ALA A 388 -1.03 -19.99 0.55
CA ALA A 388 -1.78 -19.49 -0.61
C ALA A 388 -2.59 -18.24 -0.25
N GLU A 389 -3.30 -18.25 0.87
CA GLU A 389 -4.09 -17.09 1.31
C GLU A 389 -3.19 -15.92 1.70
N MET A 390 -2.06 -16.18 2.37
CA MET A 390 -1.07 -15.17 2.70
C MET A 390 -0.51 -14.46 1.46
N MET A 391 -0.27 -15.19 0.35
CA MET A 391 0.16 -14.58 -0.91
C MET A 391 -0.91 -13.64 -1.48
N VAL A 392 -2.19 -14.04 -1.48
CA VAL A 392 -3.29 -13.19 -1.97
C VAL A 392 -3.43 -11.94 -1.10
N ARG A 393 -3.38 -12.08 0.23
CA ARG A 393 -3.47 -10.94 1.15
C ARG A 393 -2.29 -9.99 1.04
N ASN A 394 -1.08 -10.52 0.85
CA ASN A 394 0.11 -9.69 0.61
C ASN A 394 -0.01 -8.93 -0.73
N CYS A 395 -0.56 -9.56 -1.77
CA CYS A 395 -0.86 -8.88 -3.03
C CYS A 395 -1.86 -7.74 -2.81
N ALA A 396 -2.98 -8.02 -2.13
CA ALA A 396 -4.00 -7.02 -1.82
C ALA A 396 -3.46 -5.85 -1.01
N TYR A 397 -2.68 -6.14 0.03
CA TYR A 397 -2.04 -5.13 0.86
C TYR A 397 -1.01 -4.31 0.08
N SER A 398 -0.20 -4.95 -0.77
CA SER A 398 0.76 -4.28 -1.64
C SER A 398 0.09 -3.32 -2.62
N ASN A 399 -1.06 -3.71 -3.17
CA ASN A 399 -1.88 -2.89 -4.05
C ASN A 399 -2.47 -1.68 -3.32
N LEU A 400 -2.99 -1.87 -2.11
CA LEU A 400 -3.46 -0.79 -1.25
C LEU A 400 -2.34 0.21 -0.96
N VAL A 401 -1.16 -0.27 -0.57
CA VAL A 401 0.01 0.57 -0.30
C VAL A 401 0.44 1.34 -1.55
N ALA A 402 0.38 0.74 -2.74
CA ALA A 402 0.72 1.42 -3.99
C ALA A 402 -0.24 2.57 -4.33
N LEU A 403 -1.54 2.42 -4.05
CA LEU A 403 -2.54 3.48 -4.28
C LEU A 403 -2.40 4.63 -3.28
N LEU A 404 -2.11 4.32 -2.02
CA LEU A 404 -2.12 5.30 -0.93
C LEU A 404 -0.76 5.97 -0.69
N PHE A 405 0.35 5.32 -1.06
CA PHE A 405 1.70 5.86 -0.88
C PHE A 405 2.48 5.95 -2.19
N PRO A 406 1.90 6.43 -3.30
CA PRO A 406 2.50 6.33 -4.63
C PRO A 406 3.81 7.11 -4.75
N SER A 407 3.99 8.18 -3.97
CA SER A 407 5.25 8.95 -3.93
C SER A 407 6.24 8.44 -2.90
N HIS A 408 5.90 7.55 -1.97
CA HIS A 408 6.87 7.10 -0.95
C HIS A 408 7.90 6.15 -1.57
N VAL A 409 9.14 6.22 -1.09
CA VAL A 409 10.16 5.22 -1.41
C VAL A 409 9.83 3.94 -0.64
N ARG A 410 9.35 2.92 -1.36
CA ARG A 410 8.94 1.65 -0.74
C ARG A 410 10.14 0.80 -0.34
N LEU A 411 10.22 0.51 0.96
CA LEU A 411 11.14 -0.45 1.54
C LEU A 411 10.45 -1.82 1.72
N SER A 412 11.24 -2.86 1.91
CA SER A 412 10.77 -4.24 2.07
C SER A 412 11.67 -5.02 3.02
N ILE A 413 11.08 -5.92 3.80
CA ILE A 413 11.79 -6.93 4.60
C ILE A 413 12.06 -8.23 3.81
N HIS A 414 11.54 -8.32 2.58
CA HIS A 414 11.76 -9.42 1.64
C HIS A 414 12.70 -8.99 0.51
N ALA A 415 13.58 -9.90 0.09
CA ALA A 415 14.59 -9.70 -0.96
C ALA A 415 14.05 -9.90 -2.38
#